data_AF-A0A3A1XKR3-F1
#
_entry.id   AF-A0A3A1XKR3-F1
#
_cell.length_a   1.000
_cell.length_b   1.000
_cell.length_c   1.000
_cell.angle_alpha   90.00
_cell.angle_beta   90.00
_cell.angle_gamma   90.00
#
_symmetry.space_group_name_H-M   'P 1'
#
loop_
_entity.id
_entity.type
_entity.pdbx_description
1 polymer ?
#
loop_
_entity_poly.entity_id
_entity_poly.type
_entity_poly.pdbx_seq_one_letter_code
_entity_poly.pdbx_strand_id
1 'polypeptide(L)' 'GDYQSRMNGYATARQNGWMSANDIRQLENLDKIPACEGGDLYLINGNMLPLNRAGAFTVIGRNKLGD' A
#
# COMPACT_ATOMS: atom_id res chain seq x y z
N GLY A 1 -4.74 7.70 22.46
CA GLY A 1 -3.54 6.87 22.61
C GLY A 1 -2.32 7.76 22.52
N ASP A 2 -1.22 7.37 23.15
CA ASP A 2 0.06 8.04 23.02
C ASP A 2 0.62 7.91 21.59
N TYR A 3 1.63 8.74 21.27
CA TYR A 3 2.24 8.78 19.94
C TYR A 3 2.78 7.41 19.50
N GLN A 4 3.42 6.65 20.40
CA GLN A 4 4.01 5.35 20.07
C GLN A 4 2.92 4.35 19.69
N SER A 5 1.87 4.24 20.51
CA SER A 5 0.74 3.35 20.23
C SER A 5 0.08 3.68 18.88
N ARG A 6 -0.04 4.98 18.56
CA ARG A 6 -0.59 5.43 17.27
C ARG A 6 0.30 5.07 16.09
N MET A 7 1.62 5.33 16.18
CA MET A 7 2.58 4.99 15.11
C MET A 7 2.64 3.47 14.89
N ASN A 8 2.55 2.66 15.96
CA ASN A 8 2.47 1.21 15.85
C ASN A 8 1.17 0.77 15.12
N GLY A 9 0.05 1.46 15.35
CA GLY A 9 -1.19 1.24 14.61
C GLY A 9 -1.02 1.48 13.11
N TYR A 10 -0.37 2.57 12.73
CA TYR A 10 -0.07 2.87 11.32
C TYR A 10 0.88 1.87 10.68
N ALA A 11 1.92 1.44 11.39
CA ALA A 11 2.82 0.39 10.91
C ALA A 11 2.06 -0.92 10.65
N THR A 12 1.16 -1.30 11.55
CA THR A 12 0.29 -2.47 11.38
C THR A 12 -0.64 -2.31 10.18
N ALA A 13 -1.25 -1.14 9.99
CA ALA A 13 -2.14 -0.89 8.87
C ALA A 13 -1.42 -0.98 7.51
N ARG A 14 -0.22 -0.40 7.44
CA ARG A 14 0.67 -0.47 6.26
C ARG A 14 1.11 -1.90 5.97
N GLN A 15 1.45 -2.67 7.00
CA GLN A 15 1.85 -4.07 6.84
C GLN A 15 0.72 -4.95 6.28
N ASN A 16 -0.53 -4.66 6.66
CA ASN A 16 -1.72 -5.36 6.16
C ASN A 16 -2.27 -4.78 4.84
N GLY A 17 -1.70 -3.67 4.36
CA GLY A 17 -2.01 -3.06 3.07
C GLY A 17 -3.36 -2.35 2.95
N TRP A 18 -4.02 -2.03 4.06
CA TRP A 18 -5.30 -1.30 4.03
C TRP A 18 -5.18 0.22 4.28
N MET A 19 -3.95 0.72 4.49
CA MET A 19 -3.65 2.15 4.48
C MET A 19 -2.46 2.49 3.57
N SER A 20 -2.62 3.53 2.77
CA SER A 20 -1.55 4.15 1.99
C SER A 20 -0.67 5.06 2.85
N ALA A 21 0.41 5.61 2.28
CA ALA A 21 1.23 6.60 3.00
C ALA A 21 0.44 7.91 3.20
N ASN A 22 -0.32 8.31 2.19
CA ASN A 22 -1.13 9.53 2.22
C ASN A 22 -2.34 9.44 3.14
N ASP A 23 -2.90 8.25 3.38
CA ASP A 23 -3.96 8.07 4.38
C ASP A 23 -3.45 8.47 5.77
N ILE A 24 -2.25 8.01 6.14
CA ILE A 24 -1.61 8.34 7.42
C ILE A 24 -1.27 9.84 7.46
N ARG A 25 -0.71 10.38 6.38
CA ARG A 25 -0.35 11.80 6.30
C ARG A 25 -1.58 12.70 6.43
N GLN A 26 -2.71 12.31 5.86
CA GLN A 26 -3.97 13.03 6.05
C GLN A 26 -4.46 12.97 7.51
N LEU A 27 -4.39 11.82 8.17
CA LEU A 27 -4.77 11.68 9.59
C LEU A 27 -3.86 12.49 10.52
N GLU A 28 -2.58 12.62 10.18
CA GLU A 28 -1.59 13.38 10.94
C GLU A 28 -1.44 14.83 10.46
N ASN A 29 -2.30 15.29 9.54
CA ASN A 29 -2.29 16.64 8.96
C ASN A 29 -0.92 17.06 8.37
N LEU A 30 -0.31 16.15 7.60
CA LEU A 30 0.96 16.30 6.90
C LEU A 30 0.76 16.45 5.39
N ASP A 31 1.71 17.12 4.72
CA ASP A 31 1.68 17.31 3.26
C ASP A 31 1.71 15.99 2.50
N LYS A 32 0.84 15.78 1.51
CA LYS A 32 0.77 14.52 0.77
C LYS A 32 1.99 14.30 -0.12
N ILE A 33 2.38 13.03 -0.27
CA ILE A 33 3.34 12.58 -1.27
C ILE A 33 2.62 12.53 -2.62
N PRO A 34 3.21 13.02 -3.72
CA PRO A 34 2.60 12.91 -5.04
C PRO A 34 2.21 11.47 -5.41
N ALA A 35 1.08 11.31 -6.09
CA ALA A 35 0.59 9.99 -6.50
C ALA A 35 1.61 9.24 -7.39
N CYS A 36 2.34 9.95 -8.24
CA CYS A 36 3.38 9.38 -9.11
C CYS A 36 4.59 8.82 -8.33
N GLU A 37 4.83 9.30 -7.12
CA GLU A 37 5.85 8.77 -6.20
C GLU A 37 5.32 7.64 -5.31
N GLY A 38 4.04 7.28 -5.50
CA GLY A 38 3.41 6.16 -4.82
C GLY A 38 2.79 6.50 -3.46
N GLY A 39 2.51 7.78 -3.18
CA GLY A 39 1.89 8.22 -1.93
C GLY A 39 0.54 7.54 -1.63
N ASP A 40 -0.25 7.27 -2.68
CA ASP A 40 -1.57 6.65 -2.61
C ASP A 40 -1.54 5.13 -2.87
N LEU A 41 -0.35 4.51 -2.93
CA LEU A 41 -0.24 3.07 -3.16
C LEU A 41 -0.62 2.28 -1.90
N TYR A 42 -1.54 1.35 -2.09
CA TYR A 42 -1.88 0.31 -1.13
C TYR A 42 -1.01 -0.92 -1.42
N LEU A 43 -0.12 -1.24 -0.49
CA LEU A 43 0.89 -2.27 -0.65
C LEU A 43 0.68 -3.35 0.42
N ILE A 44 0.67 -4.61 -0.01
CA ILE A 44 0.77 -5.75 0.91
C ILE A 44 2.22 -6.23 0.93
N ASN A 45 2.67 -6.76 2.07
CA ASN A 45 3.98 -7.41 2.12
C ASN A 45 4.00 -8.58 1.13
N GLY A 46 4.94 -8.58 0.19
CA GLY A 46 5.13 -9.67 -0.76
C GLY A 46 5.67 -10.90 -0.05
N ASN A 47 4.80 -11.66 0.63
CA ASN A 47 5.19 -12.92 1.27
C ASN A 47 5.61 -13.97 0.23
N MET A 48 6.33 -14.99 0.69
CA MET A 48 6.89 -16.16 -0.05
C MET A 48 6.08 -16.58 -1.29
N LEU A 49 6.36 -15.92 -2.42
CA LEU A 49 5.83 -16.30 -3.72
C LEU A 49 6.85 -17.22 -4.39
N PRO A 50 6.40 -18.31 -5.06
CA PRO A 50 7.24 -19.04 -5.99
C PRO A 50 7.88 -18.06 -6.98
N LEU A 51 9.19 -18.17 -7.19
CA LEU A 51 9.96 -17.21 -8.00
C LEU A 51 9.36 -17.01 -9.40
N ASN A 52 8.82 -18.08 -10.00
CA ASN A 52 8.15 -18.03 -11.30
C ASN A 52 6.83 -17.22 -11.33
N ARG A 53 6.38 -16.70 -10.18
CA ARG A 53 5.18 -15.87 -10.01
C ARG A 53 5.47 -14.48 -9.44
N ALA A 54 6.73 -14.18 -9.10
CA ALA A 54 7.13 -12.83 -8.69
C ALA A 54 7.03 -11.88 -9.91
N GLY A 55 6.13 -10.88 -9.84
CA GLY A 55 5.91 -9.88 -10.90
C GLY A 55 4.63 -10.03 -11.74
N ALA A 56 3.88 -11.14 -11.62
CA ALA A 56 2.66 -11.37 -12.41
C ALA A 56 1.41 -10.61 -11.91
N PHE A 57 1.49 -9.89 -10.79
CA PHE A 57 0.33 -9.21 -10.18
C PHE A 57 -0.27 -8.09 -11.05
N THR A 58 0.43 -7.61 -12.08
CA THR A 58 -0.05 -6.52 -12.95
C THR A 58 -0.90 -7.00 -14.15
N VAL A 59 -0.96 -8.31 -14.44
CA VAL A 59 -1.51 -8.81 -15.72
C VAL A 59 -2.97 -9.27 -15.66
N ILE A 60 -3.54 -9.55 -14.47
CA ILE A 60 -4.89 -10.13 -14.38
C ILE A 60 -6.02 -9.11 -14.67
N GLY A 61 -5.71 -7.80 -14.78
CA GLY A 61 -6.68 -6.75 -15.07
C GLY A 61 -6.80 -6.31 -16.55
N ARG A 62 -5.93 -6.75 -17.46
CA ARG A 62 -5.90 -6.25 -18.86
C ARG A 62 -6.57 -7.14 -19.90
N ASN A 63 -7.03 -8.34 -19.55
CA ASN A 63 -7.60 -9.29 -20.53
C ASN A 63 -9.14 -9.39 -20.51
N LYS A 64 -9.88 -8.34 -20.11
CA LYS A 64 -11.35 -8.33 -20.19
C LYS A 64 -11.96 -7.14 -20.95
N LEU A 65 -11.20 -6.49 -21.82
CA LEU A 65 -11.70 -5.37 -22.65
C LEU A 65 -11.40 -5.54 -24.15
N GLY A 66 -11.17 -6.75 -24.61
CA GLY A 66 -11.04 -7.03 -26.03
C GLY A 66 -11.14 -8.52 -26.28
N ASP A 67 -12.38 -8.98 -26.40
CA ASP A 67 -12.87 -10.05 -27.29
C ASP A 67 -14.40 -9.88 -27.39
#